data_AF-A0A954HVD0-F1
#
_entry.id   AF-A0A954HVD0-F1
#
_cell.length_a   1.000
_cell.length_b   1.000
_cell.length_c   1.000
_cell.angle_alpha   90.00
_cell.angle_beta   90.00
_cell.angle_gamma   90.00
#
_symmetry.space_group_name_H-M   'P 1'
#
loop_
_entity.id
_entity.type
_entity.pdbx_description
1 polymer ?
#
loop_
_entity_poly.entity_id
_entity_poly.type
_entity_poly.pdbx_seq_one_letter_code
_entity_poly.pdbx_strand_id
1 'polypeptide(L)'
;TQQQEIEAIAKSFKSLVWIIGEEIWVHLNPGQEVGKEFSPWEIESLKDGREGVDDLVAELMSEHQAIEIEVDSGSSQFAGLKKKIATILEAYPEVTEAFLISFKKDEADDPIPLFGMRQNGLSDKALKTIEQEVRTMTEFSAEAQMPAEFISNIDKRTNPHAVLFDDATPFYIKQQSLPEREEK
;
A
#
# COMPACT_ATOMS: atom_id res chain seq x y z
N THR A 1 12.84 38.17 13.60
CA THR A 1 11.84 37.10 13.42
C THR A 1 11.08 36.98 14.72
N GLN A 2 9.81 37.36 14.77
CA GLN A 2 9.01 37.19 15.99
C GLN A 2 8.70 35.71 16.13
N GLN A 3 9.26 35.06 17.15
CA GLN A 3 8.84 33.70 17.53
C GLN A 3 7.42 33.82 18.08
N GLN A 4 6.45 33.29 17.34
CA GLN A 4 5.12 33.06 17.89
C GLN A 4 5.27 32.01 19.00
N GLU A 5 4.96 32.41 20.22
CA GLU A 5 4.87 31.51 21.36
C GLU A 5 3.62 30.64 21.13
N ILE A 6 3.84 29.39 20.70
CA ILE A 6 2.74 28.43 20.53
C ILE A 6 2.33 27.99 21.94
N GLU A 7 1.12 28.35 22.36
CA GLU A 7 0.58 27.95 23.66
C GLU A 7 0.47 26.41 23.73
N ALA A 8 1.29 25.80 24.58
CA ALA A 8 1.32 24.35 24.74
C ALA A 8 0.12 23.88 25.58
N ILE A 9 -0.83 23.19 24.95
CA ILE A 9 -1.98 22.61 25.66
C ILE A 9 -1.61 21.20 26.11
N ALA A 10 -1.62 20.96 27.42
CA ALA A 10 -1.47 19.61 27.96
C ALA A 10 -2.66 18.73 27.57
N LYS A 11 -2.39 17.59 26.93
CA LYS A 11 -3.39 16.58 26.55
C LYS A 11 -2.97 15.22 27.08
N SER A 12 -3.97 14.37 27.37
CA SER A 12 -3.67 12.96 27.65
C SER A 12 -3.16 12.27 26.39
N PHE A 13 -2.28 11.28 26.52
CA PHE A 13 -1.78 10.49 25.39
C PHE A 13 -2.92 9.93 24.55
N LYS A 14 -3.95 9.37 25.21
CA LYS A 14 -5.16 8.88 24.55
C LYS A 14 -5.80 9.93 23.66
N SER A 15 -5.88 11.18 24.11
CA SER A 15 -6.48 12.28 23.33
C SER A 15 -5.64 12.68 22.12
N LEU A 16 -4.31 12.56 22.20
CA LEU A 16 -3.40 12.94 21.11
C LEU A 16 -3.62 12.05 19.89
N VAL A 17 -3.71 10.74 20.07
CA VAL A 17 -3.89 9.77 18.96
C VAL A 17 -5.14 10.07 18.12
N TRP A 18 -6.21 10.61 18.73
CA TRP A 18 -7.43 10.99 18.02
C TRP A 18 -7.38 12.38 17.36
N ILE A 19 -6.40 13.22 17.72
CA ILE A 19 -6.20 14.56 17.16
C ILE A 19 -5.25 14.50 15.96
N ILE A 20 -4.35 13.52 15.94
CA ILE A 20 -3.39 13.31 14.88
C ILE A 20 -4.13 12.78 13.64
N GLY A 21 -4.03 13.51 12.53
CA GLY A 21 -4.63 13.13 11.25
C GLY A 21 -3.89 11.98 10.57
N GLU A 22 -4.57 11.34 9.62
CA GLU A 22 -4.15 10.10 8.92
C GLU A 22 -2.85 10.23 8.09
N GLU A 23 -2.25 11.42 8.00
CA GLU A 23 -1.01 11.67 7.24
C GLU A 23 0.12 12.24 8.10
N ILE A 24 -0.07 12.36 9.40
CA ILE A 24 0.88 13.04 10.29
C ILE A 24 1.83 12.03 10.92
N TRP A 25 3.13 12.28 10.74
CA TRP A 25 4.19 11.58 11.47
C TRP A 25 4.36 12.18 12.86
N VAL A 26 4.51 11.33 13.87
CA VAL A 26 4.66 11.75 15.26
C VAL A 26 6.02 11.36 15.77
N HIS A 27 6.84 12.36 16.10
CA HIS A 27 8.11 12.14 16.76
C HIS A 27 7.96 12.36 18.27
N LEU A 28 8.03 11.30 19.06
CA LEU A 28 8.10 11.38 20.52
C LEU A 28 9.54 11.56 20.97
N ASN A 29 9.79 12.55 21.83
CA ASN A 29 11.12 12.89 22.37
C ASN A 29 12.19 13.17 21.30
N PRO A 30 11.95 14.12 20.38
CA PRO A 30 12.90 14.44 19.32
C PRO A 30 14.26 14.90 19.91
N GLY A 31 15.34 14.34 19.37
CA GLY A 31 16.71 14.66 19.79
C GLY A 31 17.20 13.92 21.04
N GLN A 32 16.46 12.92 21.53
CA GLN A 32 16.89 12.01 22.60
C GLN A 32 17.22 10.62 22.03
N GLU A 33 18.14 9.88 22.67
CA GLU A 33 18.46 8.48 22.28
C GLU A 33 17.25 7.54 22.35
N VAL A 34 16.24 7.88 23.16
CA VAL A 34 14.99 7.13 23.31
C VAL A 34 13.84 7.71 22.49
N GLY A 35 14.14 8.56 21.51
CA GLY A 35 13.15 9.09 20.59
C GLY A 35 12.54 7.97 19.74
N LYS A 36 11.23 8.03 19.51
CA LYS A 36 10.55 7.14 18.56
C LYS A 36 9.70 7.95 17.60
N GLU A 37 9.85 7.64 16.32
CA GLU A 37 8.96 8.11 15.26
C GLU A 37 7.85 7.08 15.06
N PHE A 38 6.63 7.58 14.95
CA PHE A 38 5.45 6.79 14.62
C PHE A 38 4.95 7.26 13.26
N SER A 39 4.87 6.31 12.34
CA SER A 39 4.26 6.48 11.03
C SER A 39 2.72 6.51 11.15
N PRO A 40 2.01 7.00 10.12
CA PRO A 40 0.56 7.10 10.17
C PRO A 40 -0.17 5.78 10.43
N TRP A 41 0.34 4.65 9.89
CA TRP A 41 -0.28 3.35 10.13
C TRP A 41 -0.10 2.89 11.58
N GLU A 42 1.08 3.12 12.19
CA GLU A 42 1.30 2.78 13.60
C GLU A 42 0.34 3.58 14.49
N ILE A 43 0.07 4.83 14.13
CA ILE A 43 -0.89 5.69 14.84
C ILE A 43 -2.32 5.15 14.72
N GLU A 44 -2.72 4.67 13.53
CA GLU A 44 -4.01 4.02 13.34
C GLU A 44 -4.13 2.74 14.17
N SER A 45 -3.14 1.85 14.12
CA SER A 45 -3.14 0.63 14.96
C SER A 45 -3.20 0.96 16.45
N LEU A 46 -2.54 2.02 16.91
CA LEU A 46 -2.62 2.45 18.31
C LEU A 46 -4.03 2.90 18.74
N LYS A 47 -4.92 3.29 17.81
CA LYS A 47 -6.32 3.66 18.13
C LYS A 47 -7.13 2.44 18.57
N ASP A 48 -6.77 1.25 18.12
CA ASP A 48 -7.40 -0.02 18.51
C ASP A 48 -6.98 -0.47 19.92
N GLY A 49 -6.13 0.31 20.60
CA GLY A 49 -5.76 0.08 21.98
C GLY A 49 -4.81 -1.09 22.14
N ARG A 50 -5.14 -2.04 23.02
CA ARG A 50 -4.21 -3.11 23.36
C ARG A 50 -3.98 -4.10 22.22
N GLU A 51 -5.02 -4.39 21.44
CA GLU A 51 -4.94 -5.33 20.31
C GLU A 51 -4.00 -4.77 19.23
N GLY A 52 -4.16 -3.51 18.84
CA GLY A 52 -3.25 -2.90 17.87
C GLY A 52 -1.81 -2.71 18.38
N VAL A 53 -1.58 -2.61 19.70
CA VAL A 53 -0.22 -2.68 20.26
C VAL A 53 0.38 -4.06 20.10
N ASP A 54 -0.39 -5.12 20.34
CA ASP A 54 0.09 -6.49 20.18
C ASP A 54 0.42 -6.77 18.70
N ASP A 55 -0.39 -6.26 17.76
CA ASP A 55 -0.11 -6.34 16.30
C ASP A 55 1.15 -5.56 15.91
N LEU A 56 1.32 -4.35 16.43
CA LEU A 56 2.52 -3.53 16.20
C LEU A 56 3.79 -4.20 16.72
N VAL A 57 3.71 -4.82 17.90
CA VAL A 57 4.83 -5.55 18.49
C VAL A 57 5.13 -6.80 17.67
N ALA A 58 4.11 -7.53 17.22
CA ALA A 58 4.30 -8.69 16.34
C ALA A 58 5.01 -8.30 15.04
N GLU A 59 4.61 -7.18 14.43
CA GLU A 59 5.24 -6.67 13.21
C GLU A 59 6.69 -6.22 13.47
N LEU A 60 6.95 -5.44 14.51
CA LEU A 60 8.30 -5.01 14.88
C LEU A 60 9.21 -6.20 15.20
N MET A 61 8.69 -7.23 15.86
CA MET A 61 9.42 -8.47 16.13
C MET A 61 9.67 -9.27 14.85
N SER A 62 8.80 -9.14 13.83
CA SER A 62 9.02 -9.70 12.50
C SER A 62 10.08 -8.92 11.71
N GLU A 63 10.10 -7.58 11.80
CA GLU A 63 11.09 -6.71 11.14
C GLU A 63 12.50 -6.80 11.76
N HIS A 64 12.63 -7.27 13.01
CA HIS A 64 13.94 -7.53 13.63
C HIS A 64 14.61 -8.81 13.12
N GLN A 65 13.92 -9.60 12.28
CA GLN A 65 14.59 -10.43 11.29
C GLN A 65 14.78 -9.54 10.08
N ALA A 66 16.02 -9.31 9.65
CA ALA A 66 16.28 -8.57 8.42
C ALA A 66 15.71 -9.38 7.24
N ILE A 67 14.42 -9.17 6.94
CA ILE A 67 13.75 -9.78 5.80
C ILE A 67 14.30 -9.06 4.57
N GLU A 68 15.23 -9.70 3.86
CA GLU A 68 15.62 -9.28 2.52
C GLU A 68 14.43 -9.53 1.58
N ILE A 69 13.58 -8.52 1.41
CA ILE A 69 12.50 -8.56 0.42
C ILE A 69 13.12 -8.33 -0.94
N GLU A 70 13.33 -9.42 -1.70
CA GLU A 70 13.70 -9.33 -3.11
C GLU A 70 12.45 -8.96 -3.92
N VAL A 71 12.46 -7.76 -4.52
CA VAL A 71 11.38 -7.26 -5.38
C VAL A 71 11.82 -7.26 -6.83
N ASP A 72 11.12 -8.01 -7.67
CA ASP A 72 11.25 -7.87 -9.13
C ASP A 72 10.09 -7.02 -9.68
N SER A 73 10.39 -5.74 -9.85
CA SER A 73 9.47 -4.73 -10.40
C SER A 73 9.31 -4.80 -11.93
N GLY A 74 10.24 -5.49 -12.61
CA GLY A 74 10.26 -5.65 -14.07
C GLY A 74 9.72 -6.99 -14.56
N SER A 75 9.26 -7.86 -13.65
CA SER A 75 9.13 -9.29 -13.94
C SER A 75 8.25 -9.55 -15.16
N SER A 76 8.88 -10.09 -16.20
CA SER A 76 8.20 -10.71 -17.34
C SER A 76 7.50 -12.02 -16.94
N GLN A 77 7.80 -12.51 -15.74
CA GLN A 77 7.24 -13.71 -15.12
C GLN A 77 5.71 -13.72 -15.13
N PHE A 78 5.06 -12.58 -14.95
CA PHE A 78 3.61 -12.47 -14.91
C PHE A 78 2.99 -11.87 -16.19
N ALA A 79 3.65 -12.01 -17.33
CA ALA A 79 3.20 -11.35 -18.57
C ALA A 79 1.78 -11.77 -19.01
N GLY A 80 1.39 -13.04 -18.83
CA GLY A 80 0.05 -13.51 -19.15
C GLY A 80 -0.99 -13.00 -18.15
N LEU A 81 -0.65 -13.01 -16.85
CA LEU A 81 -1.47 -12.42 -15.80
C LEU A 81 -1.72 -10.93 -16.01
N LYS A 82 -0.67 -10.15 -16.28
CA LYS A 82 -0.75 -8.69 -16.56
C LYS A 82 -1.76 -8.41 -17.67
N LYS A 83 -1.76 -9.20 -18.75
CA LYS A 83 -2.73 -9.06 -19.84
C LYS A 83 -4.17 -9.36 -19.42
N LYS A 84 -4.40 -10.46 -18.70
CA LYS A 84 -5.74 -10.86 -18.24
C LYS A 84 -6.32 -9.84 -17.27
N ILE A 85 -5.51 -9.38 -16.32
CA ILE A 85 -5.92 -8.39 -15.33
C ILE A 85 -6.21 -7.05 -16.02
N ALA A 86 -5.34 -6.60 -16.95
CA ALA A 86 -5.57 -5.37 -17.71
C ALA A 86 -6.95 -5.36 -18.40
N THR A 87 -7.39 -6.48 -18.99
CA THR A 87 -8.72 -6.59 -19.62
C THR A 87 -9.87 -6.38 -18.62
N ILE A 88 -9.74 -6.79 -17.36
CA ILE A 88 -10.75 -6.50 -16.35
C ILE A 88 -10.72 -5.03 -15.97
N LEU A 89 -9.53 -4.46 -15.77
CA LEU A 89 -9.37 -3.07 -15.33
C LEU A 89 -9.92 -2.07 -16.35
N GLU A 90 -9.96 -2.41 -17.64
CA GLU A 90 -10.64 -1.62 -18.67
C GLU A 90 -12.13 -1.34 -18.37
N ALA A 91 -12.80 -2.22 -17.61
CA ALA A 91 -14.18 -2.01 -17.18
C ALA A 91 -14.33 -1.02 -16.01
N TYR A 92 -13.22 -0.59 -15.39
CA TYR A 92 -13.20 0.24 -14.20
C TYR A 92 -12.43 1.55 -14.46
N PRO A 93 -13.10 2.58 -15.01
CA PRO A 93 -12.44 3.82 -15.40
C PRO A 93 -11.82 4.60 -14.23
N GLU A 94 -12.19 4.30 -12.99
CA GLU A 94 -11.62 4.92 -11.80
C GLU A 94 -10.22 4.40 -11.48
N VAL A 95 -9.81 3.24 -12.04
CA VAL A 95 -8.44 2.74 -11.94
C VAL A 95 -7.56 3.52 -12.91
N THR A 96 -6.57 4.23 -12.38
CA THR A 96 -5.65 5.05 -13.19
C THR A 96 -4.40 4.26 -13.57
N GLU A 97 -3.88 3.47 -12.63
CA GLU A 97 -2.68 2.66 -12.81
C GLU A 97 -2.80 1.35 -12.05
N ALA A 98 -2.17 0.30 -12.57
CA ALA A 98 -2.02 -0.96 -11.84
C ALA A 98 -0.63 -1.57 -12.02
N PHE A 99 -0.22 -2.27 -10.97
CA PHE A 99 1.11 -2.81 -10.77
C PHE A 99 0.98 -4.27 -10.36
N LEU A 100 1.92 -5.08 -10.83
CA LEU A 100 2.03 -6.47 -10.45
C LEU A 100 3.51 -6.79 -10.36
N ILE A 101 3.97 -6.93 -9.12
CA ILE A 101 5.36 -7.25 -8.80
C ILE A 101 5.42 -8.63 -8.16
N SER A 102 6.62 -9.20 -8.20
CA SER A 102 6.93 -10.37 -7.39
C SER A 102 7.64 -9.90 -6.13
N PHE A 103 7.26 -10.45 -4.98
CA PHE A 103 8.06 -10.35 -3.77
C PHE A 103 8.24 -11.72 -3.13
N LYS A 104 9.38 -11.93 -2.49
CA LYS A 104 9.64 -13.11 -1.66
C LYS A 104 9.66 -12.70 -0.20
N LYS A 105 8.96 -13.47 0.63
CA LYS A 105 9.03 -13.37 2.09
C LYS A 105 9.92 -14.51 2.56
N ASP A 106 11.05 -14.20 3.18
CA ASP A 106 12.03 -15.16 3.73
C ASP A 106 12.77 -16.03 2.66
N GLU A 107 13.38 -17.15 3.08
CA GLU A 107 13.90 -18.24 2.22
C GLU A 107 12.78 -19.01 1.47
N ALA A 108 11.58 -18.44 1.32
CA ALA A 108 10.55 -19.07 0.53
C ALA A 108 11.02 -19.22 -0.92
N ASP A 109 11.02 -20.46 -1.40
CA ASP A 109 11.43 -20.78 -2.78
C ASP A 109 10.51 -20.10 -3.80
N ASP A 110 9.24 -19.90 -3.44
CA ASP A 110 8.20 -19.47 -4.37
C ASP A 110 7.86 -17.97 -4.24
N PRO A 111 7.99 -17.20 -5.34
CA PRO A 111 7.60 -15.81 -5.37
C PRO A 111 6.09 -15.60 -5.19
N ILE A 112 5.74 -14.63 -4.35
CA ILE A 112 4.35 -14.21 -4.11
C ILE A 112 4.04 -13.04 -5.05
N PRO A 113 2.94 -13.11 -5.84
CA PRO A 113 2.50 -11.96 -6.60
C PRO A 113 1.87 -10.91 -5.66
N LEU A 114 2.28 -9.66 -5.79
CA LEU A 114 1.67 -8.53 -5.12
C LEU A 114 1.04 -7.61 -6.16
N PHE A 115 -0.27 -7.46 -6.08
CA PHE A 115 -1.04 -6.56 -6.92
C PHE A 115 -1.33 -5.27 -6.16
N GLY A 116 -1.06 -4.14 -6.81
CA GLY A 116 -1.41 -2.83 -6.31
C GLY A 116 -2.04 -2.00 -7.41
N MET A 117 -2.94 -1.09 -7.05
CA MET A 117 -3.51 -0.13 -8.00
C MET A 117 -3.59 1.28 -7.43
N ARG A 118 -3.56 2.28 -8.32
CA ARG A 118 -3.99 3.65 -8.06
C ARG A 118 -5.39 3.83 -8.61
N GLN A 119 -6.28 4.39 -7.79
CA GLN A 119 -7.67 4.59 -8.17
C GLN A 119 -8.24 5.87 -7.57
N ASN A 120 -9.22 6.46 -8.27
CA ASN A 120 -9.91 7.67 -7.88
C ASN A 120 -11.42 7.46 -7.81
N GLY A 121 -11.91 7.04 -6.64
CA GLY A 121 -13.35 6.98 -6.35
C GLY A 121 -14.01 5.64 -6.70
N LEU A 122 -13.24 4.54 -6.72
CA LEU A 122 -13.79 3.20 -6.92
C LEU A 122 -14.66 2.80 -5.71
N SER A 123 -15.85 2.27 -5.96
CA SER A 123 -16.75 1.80 -4.88
C SER A 123 -16.22 0.54 -4.18
N ASP A 124 -16.56 0.32 -2.91
CA ASP A 124 -16.19 -0.89 -2.16
C ASP A 124 -16.63 -2.19 -2.85
N LYS A 125 -17.80 -2.15 -3.52
CA LYS A 125 -18.29 -3.29 -4.29
C LYS A 125 -17.36 -3.59 -5.47
N ALA A 126 -16.97 -2.56 -6.21
CA ALA A 126 -16.03 -2.70 -7.32
C ALA A 126 -14.65 -3.18 -6.84
N LEU A 127 -14.16 -2.64 -5.71
CA LEU A 127 -12.90 -3.08 -5.08
C LEU A 127 -12.92 -4.58 -4.79
N LYS A 128 -13.97 -5.06 -4.11
CA LYS A 128 -14.11 -6.50 -3.79
C LYS A 128 -14.21 -7.37 -5.04
N THR A 129 -14.88 -6.89 -6.09
CA THR A 129 -14.96 -7.60 -7.37
C THR A 129 -13.59 -7.70 -8.02
N ILE A 130 -12.84 -6.60 -8.15
CA ILE A 130 -11.49 -6.62 -8.72
C ILE A 130 -10.57 -7.52 -7.89
N GLU A 131 -10.59 -7.41 -6.56
CA GLU A 131 -9.78 -8.25 -5.68
C GLU A 131 -10.06 -9.73 -5.91
N GLN A 132 -11.34 -10.12 -5.92
CA GLN A 132 -11.73 -11.52 -6.09
C GLN A 132 -11.31 -12.04 -7.48
N GLU A 133 -11.49 -11.26 -8.54
CA GLU A 133 -11.08 -11.63 -9.89
C GLU A 133 -9.56 -11.76 -10.00
N VAL A 134 -8.79 -10.82 -9.46
CA VAL A 134 -7.31 -10.87 -9.46
C VAL A 134 -6.82 -12.09 -8.68
N ARG A 135 -7.35 -12.34 -7.47
CA ARG A 135 -7.00 -13.52 -6.67
C ARG A 135 -7.29 -14.81 -7.42
N THR A 136 -8.49 -14.93 -8.00
CA THR A 136 -8.89 -16.07 -8.83
C THR A 136 -7.92 -16.28 -9.99
N MET A 137 -7.59 -15.21 -10.72
CA MET A 137 -6.67 -15.30 -11.85
C MET A 137 -5.28 -15.77 -11.45
N THR A 138 -4.77 -15.28 -10.31
CA THR A 138 -3.46 -15.69 -9.79
C THR A 138 -3.46 -17.14 -9.30
N GLU A 139 -4.51 -17.57 -8.59
CA GLU A 139 -4.64 -18.94 -8.07
C GLU A 139 -4.69 -20.00 -9.19
N PHE A 140 -5.34 -19.67 -10.32
CA PHE A 140 -5.45 -20.58 -11.46
C PHE A 140 -4.41 -20.35 -12.56
N SER A 141 -3.39 -19.53 -12.31
CA SER A 141 -2.34 -19.27 -13.29
C SER A 141 -1.18 -20.25 -13.12
N ALA A 142 -0.62 -20.75 -14.23
CA ALA A 142 0.65 -21.47 -14.18
C ALA A 142 1.85 -20.55 -13.86
N GLU A 143 1.66 -19.22 -13.98
CA GLU A 143 2.69 -18.21 -13.69
C GLU A 143 2.78 -17.87 -12.20
N ALA A 144 1.72 -18.13 -11.42
CA ALA A 144 1.64 -17.81 -10.00
C ALA A 144 1.27 -19.07 -9.21
N GLN A 145 2.12 -19.46 -8.27
CA GLN A 145 1.88 -20.65 -7.44
C GLN A 145 0.96 -20.36 -6.24
N MET A 146 0.70 -19.08 -5.97
CA MET A 146 -0.11 -18.61 -4.86
C MET A 146 -1.03 -17.45 -5.30
N PRO A 147 -2.16 -17.25 -4.61
CA PRO A 147 -3.01 -16.10 -4.83
C PRO A 147 -2.27 -14.80 -4.52
N ALA A 148 -2.53 -13.75 -5.29
CA ALA A 148 -1.92 -12.46 -5.07
C ALA A 148 -2.40 -11.80 -3.77
N GLU A 149 -1.46 -11.14 -3.11
CA GLU A 149 -1.80 -10.11 -2.14
C GLU A 149 -2.28 -8.85 -2.87
N PHE A 150 -3.24 -8.14 -2.26
CA PHE A 150 -3.99 -7.07 -2.93
C PHE A 150 -3.93 -5.77 -2.13
N ILE A 151 -3.44 -4.70 -2.76
CA ILE A 151 -3.44 -3.34 -2.21
C ILE A 151 -4.39 -2.47 -3.05
N SER A 152 -5.50 -2.08 -2.42
CA SER A 152 -6.62 -1.39 -3.08
C SER A 152 -6.33 0.04 -3.53
N ASN A 153 -5.45 0.74 -2.82
CA ASN A 153 -4.93 2.04 -3.23
C ASN A 153 -3.53 2.25 -2.65
N ILE A 154 -2.52 2.21 -3.52
CA ILE A 154 -1.11 2.32 -3.12
C ILE A 154 -0.83 3.70 -2.48
N ASP A 155 -1.52 4.75 -2.93
CA ASP A 155 -1.26 6.11 -2.46
C ASP A 155 -1.71 6.35 -1.02
N LYS A 156 -2.62 5.51 -0.48
CA LYS A 156 -3.10 5.62 0.90
C LYS A 156 -2.11 5.12 1.95
N ARG A 157 -1.10 4.33 1.54
CA ARG A 157 -0.05 3.78 2.43
C ARG A 157 -0.59 3.07 3.69
N THR A 158 -1.81 2.52 3.65
CA THR A 158 -2.42 1.78 4.75
C THR A 158 -1.86 0.35 4.91
N ASN A 159 -1.09 -0.12 3.93
CA ASN A 159 -0.39 -1.40 3.95
C ASN A 159 1.11 -1.13 3.80
N PRO A 160 1.99 -1.73 4.63
CA PRO A 160 3.44 -1.51 4.59
C PRO A 160 4.06 -1.89 3.23
N HIS A 161 3.52 -2.91 2.55
CA HIS A 161 3.96 -3.33 1.23
C HIS A 161 3.66 -2.32 0.12
N ALA A 162 2.90 -1.24 0.40
CA ALA A 162 2.69 -0.17 -0.58
C ALA A 162 4.01 0.48 -1.03
N VAL A 163 5.03 0.52 -0.16
CA VAL A 163 6.35 1.09 -0.49
C VAL A 163 7.09 0.29 -1.59
N LEU A 164 6.77 -1.00 -1.74
CA LEU A 164 7.40 -1.87 -2.73
C LEU A 164 7.05 -1.46 -4.17
N PHE A 165 6.07 -0.57 -4.36
CA PHE A 165 5.64 -0.05 -5.65
C PHE A 165 6.27 1.28 -6.06
N ASP A 166 7.08 1.91 -5.21
CA ASP A 166 7.60 3.26 -5.46
C ASP A 166 8.48 3.32 -6.73
N ASP A 167 9.25 2.26 -6.96
CA ASP A 167 10.10 2.09 -8.14
C ASP A 167 9.50 1.12 -9.17
N ALA A 168 8.25 0.68 -8.97
CA ALA A 168 7.62 -0.27 -9.86
C ALA A 168 7.08 0.39 -11.14
N THR A 169 7.25 -0.28 -12.28
CA THR A 169 6.63 0.18 -13.53
C THR A 169 5.19 -0.35 -13.60
N PRO A 170 4.17 0.51 -13.78
CA PRO A 170 2.81 0.06 -13.94
C PRO A 170 2.66 -0.76 -15.23
N PHE A 171 1.98 -1.90 -15.15
CA PHE A 171 1.67 -2.70 -16.35
C PHE A 171 0.40 -2.20 -17.05
N TYR A 172 -0.42 -1.44 -16.34
CA TYR A 172 -1.63 -0.80 -16.84
C TYR A 172 -1.58 0.68 -16.49
N ILE A 173 -1.77 1.53 -17.50
CA ILE A 173 -1.99 2.96 -17.36
C ILE A 173 -3.24 3.26 -18.19
N LYS A 174 -4.24 3.89 -17.57
CA LYS A 174 -5.45 4.31 -18.27
C LYS A 174 -5.07 5.29 -19.38
N GLN A 175 -5.33 4.94 -20.64
CA GLN A 175 -5.21 5.87 -21.74
C GLN A 175 -6.29 6.94 -21.60
N GLN A 176 -5.89 8.18 -21.34
CA GLN A 176 -6.78 9.31 -21.53
C GLN A 176 -6.98 9.48 -23.04
N SER A 177 -8.22 9.36 -23.51
CA SER A 177 -8.57 9.75 -24.86
C SER A 177 -8.16 11.21 -25.05
N LEU A 178 -7.21 11.46 -25.96
CA LEU A 178 -6.88 12.82 -26.40
C LEU A 178 -8.18 13.49 -26.85
N PRO A 179 -8.49 14.72 -26.39
CA PRO A 179 -9.66 15.42 -26.89
C PRO A 179 -9.55 15.50 -28.41
N GLU A 180 -10.61 15.07 -29.10
CA GLU A 180 -10.73 15.21 -30.54
C GLU A 180 -10.37 16.67 -30.86
N ARG A 181 -9.29 16.87 -31.64
CA ARG A 181 -8.99 18.18 -32.16
C ARG A 181 -10.21 18.58 -32.97
N GLU A 182 -10.99 19.53 -32.47
CA GLU A 182 -11.99 20.22 -33.27
C GLU A 182 -11.23 20.85 -34.45
N GLU A 183 -11.22 20.17 -35.59
CA GLU A 183 -10.82 20.75 -36.86
C GLU A 183 -11.82 21.88 -37.15
N LYS A 184 -11.36 23.12 -36.93
CA LYS A 184 -12.03 24.34 -37.36
C LYS A 184 -11.68 24.65 -38.81
#